data_AF-A0A101NBN6-F1
#
_entry.id   AF-A0A101NBN6-F1
#
_cell.length_a   1.000
_cell.length_b   1.000
_cell.length_c   1.000
_cell.angle_alpha   90.00
_cell.angle_beta   90.00
_cell.angle_gamma   90.00
#
_symmetry.space_group_name_H-M   'P 1'
#
loop_
_entity.id
_entity.type
_entity.pdbx_description
1 polymer ?
#
loop_
_entity_poly.entity_id
_entity_poly.type
_entity_poly.pdbx_seq_one_letter_code
_entity_poly.pdbx_strand_id
1 'polypeptide(L)' 'MPILRAWDLGVKPLTARRGTEHGSSPGIQRWVVERAFAHLHWFRRLRIRREIRDDIHEAVLTLGCAPFCWRRLRTAMGL' A
#
# COMPACT_ATOMS: atom_id res chain seq x y z
N MET A 1 -15.64 2.99 10.24
CA MET A 1 -14.60 2.69 11.25
C MET A 1 -14.01 1.31 10.95
N PRO A 2 -12.83 1.19 10.30
CA PRO A 2 -12.38 -0.08 9.70
C PRO A 2 -11.43 -0.92 10.57
N ILE A 3 -11.03 -0.45 11.75
CA ILE A 3 -9.93 -1.06 12.54
C ILE A 3 -10.34 -2.42 13.14
N LEU A 4 -11.64 -2.66 13.37
CA LEU A 4 -12.12 -3.87 14.05
C LEU A 4 -12.07 -5.15 13.19
N ARG A 5 -12.21 -5.05 11.86
CA ARG A 5 -12.29 -6.25 10.99
C ARG A 5 -10.99 -7.04 10.83
N ALA A 6 -9.84 -6.42 11.07
CA ALA A 6 -8.55 -7.09 10.89
C ALA A 6 -8.27 -8.14 11.98
N TRP A 7 -8.81 -7.94 13.19
CA TRP A 7 -8.64 -8.85 14.32
C TRP A 7 -9.41 -10.15 14.12
N ASP A 8 -10.61 -10.07 13.55
CA ASP A 8 -11.46 -11.23 13.23
C ASP A 8 -10.82 -12.15 12.16
N LEU A 9 -9.89 -11.61 11.36
CA LEU A 9 -9.14 -12.32 10.33
C LEU A 9 -7.82 -12.92 10.85
N GLY A 10 -7.52 -12.82 12.15
CA GLY A 10 -6.26 -13.29 12.74
C GLY A 10 -5.04 -12.46 12.34
N VAL A 11 -5.23 -11.32 11.69
CA VAL A 11 -4.14 -10.42 11.30
C VAL A 11 -3.69 -9.65 12.52
N LYS A 12 -2.61 -10.11 13.17
CA LYS A 12 -2.04 -9.44 14.34
C LYS A 12 -1.31 -8.17 13.87
N PRO A 13 -1.79 -6.96 14.24
CA PRO A 13 -1.11 -5.74 13.82
C PRO A 13 0.22 -5.63 14.57
N LEU A 14 1.32 -5.91 13.89
CA LEU A 14 2.70 -5.71 14.37
C LEU A 14 3.08 -4.22 14.35
N THR A 15 2.21 -3.37 14.91
CA THR A 15 2.49 -1.95 15.04
C THR A 15 3.35 -1.76 16.28
N ALA A 16 4.60 -1.31 16.10
CA ALA A 16 5.48 -0.98 17.21
C ALA A 16 4.80 0.04 18.12
N ARG A 17 4.78 -0.22 19.43
CA ARG A 17 4.17 0.68 20.41
C ARG A 17 5.08 1.90 20.55
N ARG A 18 4.49 3.10 20.60
CA ARG A 18 5.22 4.36 20.68
C ARG A 18 6.15 4.33 21.91
N GLY A 19 7.47 4.48 21.71
CA GLY A 19 8.47 4.45 22.77
C GLY A 19 9.15 3.10 23.06
N THR A 20 9.01 2.09 22.18
CA THR A 20 9.70 0.79 22.33
C THR A 20 10.84 0.62 21.32
N GLU A 21 11.96 0.04 21.74
CA GLU A 21 13.09 -0.30 20.86
C GLU A 21 12.64 -1.30 19.80
N HIS A 22 12.96 -1.00 18.54
CA HIS A 22 12.51 -1.79 17.38
C HIS A 22 13.29 -3.12 17.32
N GLY A 23 12.78 -4.17 17.94
CA GLY A 23 13.39 -5.51 17.94
C GLY A 23 13.31 -6.27 16.59
N SER A 24 12.58 -5.72 15.61
CA SER A 24 12.53 -6.17 14.21
C SER A 24 11.74 -5.09 13.49
N SER A 25 12.42 -4.12 12.86
CA SER A 25 11.74 -2.90 12.43
C SER A 25 10.60 -3.21 11.45
N PRO A 26 9.32 -2.98 11.83
CA PRO A 26 8.21 -3.10 10.90
C PRO A 26 8.44 -2.24 9.66
N GLY A 27 9.23 -1.17 9.79
CA GLY A 27 9.68 -0.31 8.69
C GLY A 27 10.35 -1.03 7.52
N ILE A 28 11.10 -2.14 7.70
CA ILE A 28 11.76 -2.80 6.55
C ILE A 28 10.72 -3.47 5.64
N GLN A 29 9.76 -4.19 6.21
CA GLN A 29 8.70 -4.85 5.44
C GLN A 29 7.61 -3.85 5.01
N ARG A 30 7.26 -2.91 5.88
CA ARG A 30 6.22 -1.89 5.63
C ARG A 30 6.65 -0.85 4.60
N TRP A 31 7.94 -0.54 4.52
CA TRP A 31 8.51 0.35 3.50
C TRP A 31 8.14 -0.05 2.08
N VAL A 32 8.11 -1.35 1.76
CA VAL A 32 7.76 -1.82 0.41
C VAL A 32 6.34 -1.40 0.04
N VAL A 33 5.41 -1.53 0.99
CA VAL A 33 4.00 -1.17 0.84
C VAL A 33 3.82 0.35 0.86
N GLU A 34 4.45 1.05 1.80
CA GLU A 34 4.38 2.50 1.91
C GLU A 34 4.98 3.22 0.70
N ARG A 35 6.06 2.70 0.13
CA ARG A 35 6.65 3.22 -1.11
C ARG A 35 5.68 3.11 -2.30
N ALA A 36 4.92 2.01 -2.38
CA ALA A 36 3.90 1.85 -3.41
C ALA A 36 2.76 2.87 -3.22
N PHE A 37 2.28 3.06 -1.99
CA PHE A 37 1.27 4.08 -1.68
C PHE A 37 1.77 5.50 -1.96
N ALA A 38 3.03 5.82 -1.63
CA ALA A 38 3.62 7.12 -1.96
C ALA A 38 3.64 7.39 -3.48
N HIS A 39 3.89 6.37 -4.29
CA HIS A 39 3.79 6.47 -5.76
C HIS A 39 2.34 6.68 -6.23
N LEU A 40 1.38 5.97 -5.63
CA LEU A 40 -0.05 6.16 -5.93
C LEU A 40 -0.54 7.56 -5.53
N HIS A 41 -0.05 8.11 -4.42
CA HIS A 41 -0.37 9.47 -3.97
C HIS A 41 0.10 10.57 -4.94
N TRP A 42 1.13 10.31 -5.75
CA TRP A 42 1.55 11.23 -6.82
C TRP A 42 0.46 11.42 -7.87
N PHE A 43 -0.32 10.36 -8.15
CA PHE A 43 -1.52 10.46 -8.97
C PHE A 43 -2.62 11.17 -8.14
N ARG A 44 -2.76 12.48 -8.33
CA ARG A 44 -3.69 13.34 -7.57
C ARG A 44 -5.12 12.78 -7.39
N ARG A 45 -5.63 12.01 -8.37
CA ARG A 45 -6.95 11.35 -8.32
C ARG A 45 -7.03 10.15 -7.35
N LEU A 46 -5.89 9.53 -7.03
CA LEU A 46 -5.76 8.42 -6.09
C LEU A 46 -5.44 8.88 -4.67
N ARG A 47 -4.93 10.11 -4.48
CA ARG A 47 -4.67 10.68 -3.16
C ARG A 47 -5.95 10.91 -2.35
N ILE A 48 -6.99 11.41 -3.01
CA ILE A 48 -8.29 11.69 -2.41
C ILE A 48 -9.30 10.97 -3.28
N ARG A 49 -10.11 10.08 -2.70
CA ARG A 49 -11.21 9.42 -3.41
C ARG A 49 -12.24 10.48 -3.81
N ARG A 50 -12.10 10.99 -5.03
CA ARG A 50 -13.02 11.95 -5.66
C ARG A 50 -14.09 11.27 -6.49
N GLU A 51 -13.85 10.02 -6.87
CA GLU A 51 -14.80 9.22 -7.64
C GLU A 51 -15.94 8.77 -6.72
N ILE A 52 -17.18 8.94 -7.18
CA ILE A 52 -18.37 8.49 -6.46
C ILE A 52 -18.46 6.96 -6.54
N ARG A 53 -18.19 6.40 -7.73
CA ARG A 53 -18.31 4.97 -8.00
C ARG A 53 -16.99 4.23 -7.73
N ASP A 54 -17.10 3.05 -7.14
CA ASP A 54 -15.96 2.19 -6.80
C ASP A 54 -15.27 1.60 -8.03
N ASP A 55 -16.01 1.27 -9.08
CA ASP A 55 -15.46 0.68 -10.31
C ASP A 55 -14.51 1.65 -11.04
N ILE A 56 -14.85 2.94 -11.05
CA ILE A 56 -13.97 3.97 -11.62
C ILE A 56 -12.71 4.13 -10.78
N HIS A 57 -12.84 4.09 -9.45
CA HIS A 57 -11.70 4.16 -8.55
C HIS A 57 -10.77 2.95 -8.71
N GLU A 58 -11.33 1.75 -8.84
CA GLU A 58 -10.60 0.50 -9.09
C GLU A 58 -9.87 0.52 -10.43
N ALA A 59 -10.50 1.00 -11.49
CA ALA A 59 -9.87 1.15 -12.80
C ALA A 59 -8.67 2.13 -12.73
N VAL A 60 -8.83 3.28 -12.08
CA VAL A 60 -7.74 4.26 -11.91
C VAL A 60 -6.61 3.70 -11.03
N LEU A 61 -6.95 2.97 -9.96
CA LEU A 61 -5.98 2.26 -9.13
C LEU A 61 -5.17 1.25 -9.95
N THR A 62 -5.85 0.46 -10.78
CA THR A 62 -5.24 -0.57 -11.63
C THR A 62 -4.26 0.05 -12.62
N LEU A 63 -4.66 1.16 -13.26
CA LEU A 63 -3.78 1.93 -14.15
C LEU A 63 -2.58 2.52 -13.41
N GLY A 64 -2.75 3.02 -12.18
CA GLY A 64 -1.65 3.53 -11.36
C GLY A 64 -0.65 2.45 -10.93
N CYS A 65 -1.12 1.21 -10.72
CA CYS A 65 -0.28 0.07 -10.37
C CYS A 65 0.48 -0.52 -11.56
N ALA A 66 -0.07 -0.47 -12.78
CA ALA A 66 0.53 -1.07 -13.97
C ALA A 66 2.01 -0.68 -14.21
N PRO A 67 2.42 0.61 -14.20
CA PRO A 67 3.82 0.98 -14.41
C PRO A 67 4.74 0.57 -13.25
N PHE A 68 4.21 0.47 -12.03
CA PHE A 68 4.98 -0.02 -10.88
C PHE A 68 5.23 -1.53 -10.98
N CYS A 69 4.19 -2.30 -11.31
CA CYS A 69 4.28 -3.73 -11.58
C CYS A 69 5.22 -4.03 -12.75
N TRP A 70 5.14 -3.25 -13.83
CA TRP A 70 6.05 -3.36 -14.97
C TRP A 70 7.50 -3.17 -14.58
N ARG A 71 7.84 -2.10 -13.83
CA ARG A 71 9.21 -1.88 -13.36
C ARG A 71 9.72 -3.04 -12.50
N ARG A 72 8.88 -3.57 -11.61
CA ARG A 72 9.23 -4.68 -10.73
C ARG A 72 9.43 -5.98 -11.53
N LEU A 73 8.54 -6.26 -12.48
CA LEU A 73 8.65 -7.40 -13.38
C LEU A 73 9.94 -7.31 -14.21
N ARG A 74 10.23 -6.13 -14.75
CA ARG A 74 11.45 -5.87 -15.54
C ARG A 74 12.72 -6.14 -14.73
N THR A 75 12.79 -5.62 -13.49
CA THR A 75 13.91 -5.92 -12.59
C THR A 75 14.01 -7.40 -12.24
N ALA A 76 12.89 -8.10 -12.05
CA ALA A 76 12.88 -9.53 -11.74
C ALA A 76 13.29 -10.41 -12.94
N MET A 77 12.95 -9.99 -14.15
CA MET A 77 13.30 -10.67 -15.40
C MET A 77 14.68 -10.28 -15.96
N GLY A 78 15.39 -9.32 -15.33
CA GLY A 78 16.71 -8.88 -15.77
C GLY A 78 16.72 -8.10 -17.08
N LEU A 79 15.59 -7.47 -17.43
CA LEU A 79 15.40 -6.64 -18.63
C LEU A 79 15.76 -5.16 -18.39
#